data_AF-A0A2N9LJF9-F1
#
_entry.id   AF-A0A2N9LJF9-F1
#
_cell.length_a   1.000
_cell.length_b   1.000
_cell.length_c   1.000
_cell.angle_alpha   90.00
_cell.angle_beta   90.00
_cell.angle_gamma   90.00
#
_symmetry.space_group_name_H-M   'P 1'
#
loop_
_entity.id
_entity.type
_entity.pdbx_description
1 polymer ?
#
loop_
_entity_poly.entity_id
_entity_poly.type
_entity_poly.pdbx_seq_one_letter_code
_entity_poly.pdbx_strand_id
1 'polypeptide(L)'
;MVMTTRPKVASKAFDAFVAVVLATACVRSSAQTVKVPVDPGVRGGAAGAGTPLQGLTADENAFFRDGLARFADIEVVTGGNNNGLGPRFNSNQCLSCHSQPAAGGSSPARNPLIGIATLNGAKNVVPWFITQNGPIREARFKRNPNGTNDGGVHNLFVITGRSDAAGCNIAQPNFLPAGNPLSAQGGNPNIIFRIPTPVFGAGLIEAISDSSILLNMKADASLKAGLGISGHPNAHLSGNANRSANDGTITRFGWKAQNKSLLMFAAEAYNVEMGITNQLFPQERDETPGCLFNATPDDTLNFTTTSTPTSNPNTAVLSDIEAFADFMRMLAPPTPAPGTPSTVNGRTIFAKIGCVHCHTPSFTTGKIASGSSTNPSAALSNQTVNL
;
A
#
# COMPACT_ATOMS: atom_id res chain seq x y z
N MET A 1 -2.37 55.71 -94.61
CA MET A 1 -2.53 57.15 -94.88
C MET A 1 -3.36 57.73 -93.73
N VAL A 2 -2.73 58.57 -92.87
CA VAL A 2 -3.34 59.67 -92.09
C VAL A 2 -4.42 59.27 -91.05
N MET A 3 -4.42 59.63 -89.77
CA MET A 3 -3.60 60.46 -88.88
C MET A 3 -4.11 60.20 -87.44
N THR A 4 -3.21 60.20 -86.45
CA THR A 4 -3.25 60.94 -85.15
C THR A 4 -4.63 61.29 -84.52
N THR A 5 -4.88 61.13 -83.21
CA THR A 5 -4.21 61.81 -82.07
C THR A 5 -4.62 61.19 -80.70
N ARG A 6 -3.72 61.26 -79.72
CA ARG A 6 -3.91 61.16 -78.24
C ARG A 6 -4.27 62.56 -77.69
N PRO A 7 -4.83 62.80 -76.46
CA PRO A 7 -4.24 62.35 -75.17
C PRO A 7 -5.16 62.20 -73.92
N LYS A 8 -4.45 61.87 -72.82
CA LYS A 8 -4.78 61.65 -71.39
C LYS A 8 -5.67 62.73 -70.73
N VAL A 9 -6.36 62.38 -69.63
CA VAL A 9 -6.02 62.74 -68.22
C VAL A 9 -7.04 62.17 -67.21
N ALA A 10 -6.46 61.78 -66.06
CA ALA A 10 -6.91 61.39 -64.72
C ALA A 10 -8.33 61.65 -64.17
N SER A 11 -8.69 60.79 -63.20
CA SER A 11 -9.08 61.15 -61.81
C SER A 11 -10.45 60.65 -61.30
N LYS A 12 -10.37 59.58 -60.49
CA LYS A 12 -11.00 59.35 -59.17
C LYS A 12 -12.55 59.41 -59.00
N ALA A 13 -13.03 58.23 -58.57
CA ALA A 13 -13.82 57.96 -57.36
C ALA A 13 -15.36 57.87 -57.45
N PHE A 14 -15.86 57.01 -56.55
CA PHE A 14 -17.21 56.80 -56.02
C PHE A 14 -18.15 55.77 -56.71
N ASP A 15 -18.15 54.58 -56.10
CA ASP A 15 -19.29 53.79 -55.62
C ASP A 15 -20.54 53.61 -56.50
N ALA A 16 -20.89 52.35 -56.78
CA ALA A 16 -22.07 51.71 -56.18
C ALA A 16 -22.32 50.28 -56.72
N PHE A 17 -22.99 49.48 -55.87
CA PHE A 17 -23.73 48.23 -56.15
C PHE A 17 -22.99 46.89 -56.26
N VAL A 18 -22.76 46.27 -55.10
CA VAL A 18 -22.87 44.81 -54.93
C VAL A 18 -23.79 44.55 -53.74
N ALA A 19 -25.01 44.11 -54.02
CA ALA A 19 -25.94 43.58 -53.01
C ALA A 19 -26.34 42.16 -53.44
N VAL A 20 -25.50 41.19 -53.08
CA VAL A 20 -25.85 39.76 -53.11
C VAL A 20 -26.07 39.31 -51.67
N VAL A 21 -27.27 38.78 -51.47
CA VAL A 21 -27.83 38.21 -50.24
C VAL A 21 -26.91 37.13 -49.66
N LEU A 22 -26.31 37.39 -48.49
CA LEU A 22 -25.85 36.34 -47.56
C LEU A 22 -26.77 36.37 -46.33
N ALA A 23 -27.77 35.50 -46.33
CA ALA A 23 -28.49 35.13 -45.11
C ALA A 23 -27.55 34.29 -44.24
N THR A 24 -26.86 34.93 -43.30
CA THR A 24 -26.12 34.28 -42.23
C THR A 24 -27.10 33.58 -41.30
N ALA A 25 -27.22 32.27 -41.43
CA ALA A 25 -27.81 31.43 -40.40
C ALA A 25 -26.91 31.52 -39.15
N CYS A 26 -27.29 32.37 -38.20
CA CYS A 26 -26.72 32.34 -36.85
C CYS A 26 -27.12 31.02 -36.18
N VAL A 27 -26.33 29.97 -36.42
CA VAL A 27 -26.33 28.78 -35.57
C VAL A 27 -25.92 29.25 -34.18
N ARG A 28 -26.88 29.38 -33.28
CA ARG A 28 -26.62 29.58 -31.86
C ARG A 28 -25.92 28.31 -31.36
N SER A 29 -24.60 28.31 -31.39
CA SER A 29 -23.79 27.34 -30.67
C SER A 29 -24.10 27.51 -29.19
N SER A 30 -25.03 26.70 -28.68
CA SER A 30 -25.24 26.54 -27.25
C SER A 30 -23.92 26.05 -26.68
N ALA A 31 -23.18 26.95 -26.02
CA ALA A 31 -21.99 26.58 -25.27
C ALA A 31 -22.41 25.53 -24.24
N GLN A 32 -22.08 24.26 -24.51
CA GLN A 32 -22.22 23.22 -23.51
C GLN A 32 -21.31 23.62 -22.36
N THR A 33 -21.92 23.94 -21.22
CA THR A 33 -21.18 24.13 -19.98
C THR A 33 -20.37 22.87 -19.71
N VAL A 34 -19.05 22.95 -19.88
CA VAL A 34 -18.13 21.87 -19.56
C VAL A 34 -18.24 21.63 -18.07
N LYS A 35 -18.96 20.58 -17.66
CA LYS A 35 -18.95 20.12 -16.27
C LYS A 35 -17.55 19.57 -16.00
N VAL A 36 -16.73 20.38 -15.35
CA VAL A 36 -15.41 19.95 -14.86
C VAL A 36 -15.64 18.78 -13.89
N PRO A 37 -14.84 17.70 -13.97
CA PRO A 37 -14.89 16.65 -12.96
C PRO A 37 -14.66 17.25 -11.57
N VAL A 38 -15.59 17.02 -10.65
CA VAL A 38 -15.46 17.42 -9.25
C VAL A 38 -15.20 16.16 -8.45
N ASP A 39 -14.11 16.15 -7.69
CA ASP A 39 -13.87 15.12 -6.69
C ASP A 39 -14.96 15.23 -5.60
N PRO A 40 -15.79 14.19 -5.38
CA PRO A 40 -16.80 14.22 -4.33
C PRO A 40 -16.20 14.25 -2.91
N GLY A 41 -14.88 14.11 -2.78
CA GLY A 41 -14.17 14.04 -1.52
C GLY A 41 -14.22 12.64 -0.91
N VAL A 42 -13.82 12.55 0.36
CA VAL A 42 -13.83 11.29 1.09
C VAL A 42 -15.26 10.76 1.19
N ARG A 43 -15.44 9.46 0.90
CA ARG A 43 -16.73 8.78 1.04
C ARG A 43 -17.22 8.88 2.49
N GLY A 44 -18.38 9.50 2.69
CA GLY A 44 -19.08 9.53 3.98
C GLY A 44 -19.83 8.22 4.28
N GLY A 45 -20.35 8.11 5.51
CA GLY A 45 -21.13 6.94 5.96
C GLY A 45 -20.27 5.83 6.54
N ALA A 46 -20.81 4.60 6.55
CA ALA A 46 -20.08 3.43 7.01
C ALA A 46 -18.84 3.17 6.13
N ALA A 47 -17.76 2.66 6.74
CA ALA A 47 -16.48 2.44 6.07
C ALA A 47 -16.57 1.58 4.81
N GLY A 48 -17.54 0.64 4.76
CA GLY A 48 -17.67 -0.32 3.67
C GLY A 48 -16.45 -1.23 3.52
N ALA A 49 -15.68 -1.43 4.60
CA ALA A 49 -14.45 -2.20 4.65
C ALA A 49 -14.27 -2.78 6.06
N GLY A 50 -13.26 -3.64 6.26
CA GLY A 50 -12.93 -4.23 7.56
C GLY A 50 -13.68 -5.52 7.92
N THR A 51 -14.60 -5.97 7.05
CA THR A 51 -15.34 -7.22 7.24
C THR A 51 -14.59 -8.42 6.66
N PRO A 52 -14.82 -9.64 7.16
CA PRO A 52 -14.29 -10.84 6.53
C PRO A 52 -14.88 -11.06 5.12
N LEU A 53 -14.20 -11.87 4.32
CA LEU A 53 -14.71 -12.37 3.04
C LEU A 53 -16.04 -13.12 3.23
N GLN A 54 -16.89 -13.06 2.22
CA GLN A 54 -18.11 -13.88 2.21
C GLN A 54 -17.76 -15.34 1.93
N GLY A 55 -18.51 -16.26 2.54
CA GLY A 55 -18.34 -17.71 2.31
C GLY A 55 -17.24 -18.38 3.13
N LEU A 56 -16.66 -17.68 4.13
CA LEU A 56 -15.78 -18.32 5.10
C LEU A 56 -16.55 -19.34 5.95
N THR A 57 -15.91 -20.46 6.23
CA THR A 57 -16.36 -21.46 7.21
C THR A 57 -16.34 -20.90 8.63
N ALA A 58 -16.90 -21.64 9.60
CA ALA A 58 -16.88 -21.24 11.00
C ALA A 58 -15.44 -21.11 11.56
N ASP A 59 -14.58 -22.06 11.21
CA ASP A 59 -13.18 -22.06 11.66
C ASP A 59 -12.38 -20.93 11.01
N GLU A 60 -12.53 -20.71 9.69
CA GLU A 60 -11.93 -19.57 9.01
C GLU A 60 -12.35 -18.23 9.66
N ASN A 61 -13.63 -18.06 10.02
CA ASN A 61 -14.07 -16.87 10.75
C ASN A 61 -13.46 -16.76 12.16
N ALA A 62 -13.18 -17.88 12.83
CA ALA A 62 -12.51 -17.88 14.12
C ALA A 62 -11.05 -17.41 13.99
N PHE A 63 -10.31 -17.93 13.01
CA PHE A 63 -8.94 -17.50 12.71
C PHE A 63 -8.86 -16.03 12.26
N PHE A 64 -9.80 -15.58 11.42
CA PHE A 64 -9.90 -14.17 11.05
C PHE A 64 -10.07 -13.26 12.28
N ARG A 65 -10.93 -13.66 13.22
CA ARG A 65 -11.20 -12.89 14.45
C ARG A 65 -10.01 -12.91 15.42
N ASP A 66 -9.32 -14.04 15.57
CA ASP A 66 -8.11 -14.14 16.38
C ASP A 66 -7.01 -13.23 15.82
N GLY A 67 -6.77 -13.32 14.50
CA GLY A 67 -5.84 -12.46 13.80
C GLY A 67 -6.17 -10.98 13.94
N LEU A 68 -7.45 -10.59 13.81
CA LEU A 68 -7.89 -9.20 14.00
C LEU A 68 -7.66 -8.72 15.45
N ALA A 69 -7.92 -9.58 16.44
CA ALA A 69 -7.69 -9.23 17.83
C ALA A 69 -6.21 -8.95 18.11
N ARG A 70 -5.33 -9.83 17.64
CA ARG A 70 -3.87 -9.65 17.75
C ARG A 70 -3.36 -8.47 16.95
N PHE A 71 -3.93 -8.23 15.77
CA PHE A 71 -3.57 -7.06 14.95
C PHE A 71 -3.86 -5.73 15.68
N ALA A 72 -4.78 -5.76 16.66
CA ALA A 72 -5.12 -4.64 17.54
C ALA A 72 -4.31 -4.60 18.84
N ASP A 73 -3.51 -5.62 19.13
CA ASP A 73 -2.73 -5.69 20.35
C ASP A 73 -1.65 -4.61 20.40
N ILE A 74 -1.36 -4.21 21.64
CA ILE A 74 -0.33 -3.23 21.94
C ILE A 74 0.89 -3.98 22.45
N GLU A 75 2.00 -3.76 21.75
CA GLU A 75 3.30 -4.33 22.07
C GLU A 75 4.06 -3.44 23.06
N VAL A 76 4.73 -4.10 23.99
CA VAL A 76 5.67 -3.48 24.93
C VAL A 76 7.02 -4.17 24.84
N VAL A 77 8.05 -3.58 25.42
CA VAL A 77 9.39 -4.19 25.40
C VAL A 77 9.41 -5.37 26.36
N THR A 78 9.05 -5.14 27.62
CA THR A 78 8.92 -6.18 28.66
C THR A 78 7.81 -5.86 29.66
N GLY A 79 7.40 -6.84 30.45
CA GLY A 79 6.51 -6.66 31.60
C GLY A 79 5.02 -6.49 31.27
N GLY A 80 4.61 -6.71 30.02
CA GLY A 80 3.21 -6.72 29.58
C GLY A 80 2.75 -8.11 29.11
N ASN A 81 1.57 -8.12 28.46
CA ASN A 81 0.99 -9.33 27.89
C ASN A 81 1.60 -9.68 26.53
N ASN A 82 1.95 -8.67 25.72
CA ASN A 82 2.57 -8.82 24.42
C ASN A 82 3.94 -8.12 24.46
N ASN A 83 4.98 -8.92 24.71
CA ASN A 83 6.35 -8.45 24.90
C ASN A 83 7.17 -8.71 23.63
N GLY A 84 8.22 -7.92 23.42
CA GLY A 84 9.15 -8.10 22.33
C GLY A 84 9.31 -6.90 21.42
N LEU A 85 8.65 -5.77 21.70
CA LEU A 85 8.86 -4.53 20.94
C LEU A 85 10.36 -4.23 20.84
N GLY A 86 10.90 -4.31 19.63
CA GLY A 86 12.35 -4.33 19.45
C GLY A 86 13.00 -2.98 19.69
N PRO A 87 14.35 -2.91 19.74
CA PRO A 87 15.09 -1.70 20.09
C PRO A 87 14.79 -0.51 19.19
N ARG A 88 14.46 -0.78 17.94
CA ARG A 88 14.13 0.19 16.89
C ARG A 88 12.74 -0.12 16.33
N PHE A 89 11.83 0.84 16.39
CA PHE A 89 10.44 0.65 15.98
C PHE A 89 9.80 1.93 15.38
N ASN A 90 8.78 1.76 14.56
CA ASN A 90 7.95 2.82 13.99
C ASN A 90 6.66 3.04 14.78
N SER A 91 6.08 1.95 15.30
CA SER A 91 4.95 1.98 16.23
C SER A 91 4.93 0.69 17.06
N ASN A 92 3.98 0.59 17.97
CA ASN A 92 3.83 -0.56 18.88
C ASN A 92 2.49 -1.29 18.73
N GLN A 93 1.79 -1.12 17.60
CA GLN A 93 0.59 -1.87 17.25
C GLN A 93 0.36 -1.77 15.73
N CYS A 94 -0.18 -2.82 15.09
CA CYS A 94 -0.43 -2.79 13.64
C CYS A 94 -1.51 -1.76 13.27
N LEU A 95 -2.56 -1.63 14.10
CA LEU A 95 -3.63 -0.64 13.92
C LEU A 95 -3.19 0.83 14.07
N SER A 96 -2.00 1.11 14.59
CA SER A 96 -1.45 2.47 14.52
C SER A 96 -1.33 2.92 13.08
N CYS A 97 -0.99 1.99 12.18
CA CYS A 97 -0.71 2.25 10.77
C CYS A 97 -1.82 1.82 9.82
N HIS A 98 -2.59 0.77 10.19
CA HIS A 98 -3.51 0.08 9.30
C HIS A 98 -4.97 0.12 9.78
N SER A 99 -5.53 1.33 9.96
CA SER A 99 -6.83 1.51 10.62
C SER A 99 -7.86 2.36 9.88
N GLN A 100 -7.51 3.02 8.77
CA GLN A 100 -8.46 3.85 8.01
C GLN A 100 -8.80 3.24 6.64
N PRO A 101 -10.10 3.11 6.28
CA PRO A 101 -11.29 3.50 7.04
C PRO A 101 -11.77 2.46 8.07
N ALA A 102 -11.10 1.31 8.16
CA ALA A 102 -11.34 0.26 9.14
C ALA A 102 -10.02 -0.52 9.37
N ALA A 103 -10.03 -1.48 10.30
CA ALA A 103 -8.90 -2.39 10.52
C ALA A 103 -8.44 -3.05 9.21
N GLY A 104 -7.13 -3.06 8.97
CA GLY A 104 -6.53 -3.47 7.69
C GLY A 104 -6.46 -2.34 6.65
N GLY A 105 -6.79 -1.11 7.05
CA GLY A 105 -6.71 0.08 6.23
C GLY A 105 -5.30 0.65 6.05
N SER A 106 -5.25 1.93 5.70
CA SER A 106 -4.03 2.75 5.68
C SER A 106 -4.01 3.70 6.90
N SER A 107 -3.19 4.75 6.82
CA SER A 107 -2.97 5.71 7.90
C SER A 107 -4.27 6.31 8.44
N PRO A 108 -4.46 6.35 9.77
CA PRO A 108 -5.56 7.07 10.39
C PRO A 108 -5.49 8.57 10.11
N ALA A 109 -6.64 9.24 10.18
CA ALA A 109 -6.73 10.69 9.99
C ALA A 109 -5.96 11.49 11.06
N ARG A 110 -5.83 10.93 12.27
CA ARG A 110 -4.97 11.46 13.33
C ARG A 110 -3.77 10.54 13.52
N ASN A 111 -2.58 11.10 13.40
CA ASN A 111 -1.33 10.35 13.46
C ASN A 111 -0.98 9.96 14.91
N PRO A 112 -1.02 8.67 15.28
CA PRO A 112 -0.74 8.22 16.64
C PRO A 112 0.74 8.33 17.01
N LEU A 113 1.65 8.41 16.02
CA LEU A 113 3.10 8.35 16.24
C LEU A 113 3.64 9.51 17.09
N ILE A 114 2.90 10.62 17.17
CA ILE A 114 3.24 11.74 18.06
C ILE A 114 3.26 11.30 19.53
N GLY A 115 2.25 10.52 19.94
CA GLY A 115 2.19 9.97 21.30
C GLY A 115 3.21 8.85 21.51
N ILE A 116 3.43 8.02 20.48
CA ILE A 116 4.38 6.91 20.53
C ILE A 116 5.83 7.37 20.81
N ALA A 117 6.23 8.52 20.25
CA ALA A 117 7.60 9.03 20.40
C ALA A 117 8.07 9.14 21.86
N THR A 118 7.15 9.42 22.80
CA THR A 118 7.45 9.64 24.23
C THR A 118 6.78 8.62 25.15
N LEU A 119 6.11 7.61 24.58
CA LEU A 119 5.42 6.57 25.34
C LEU A 119 6.38 5.83 26.27
N ASN A 120 5.89 5.48 27.46
CA ASN A 120 6.65 4.82 28.54
C ASN A 120 7.93 5.58 28.95
N GLY A 121 8.00 6.89 28.74
CA GLY A 121 9.16 7.71 29.11
C GLY A 121 10.27 7.73 28.06
N ALA A 122 10.02 7.21 26.86
CA ALA A 122 10.95 7.28 25.75
C ALA A 122 11.40 8.73 25.47
N LYS A 123 12.65 8.89 25.03
CA LYS A 123 13.27 10.21 24.80
C LYS A 123 13.34 10.60 23.31
N ASN A 124 12.49 10.03 22.46
CA ASN A 124 12.54 10.33 21.04
C ASN A 124 12.01 11.74 20.74
N VAL A 125 12.53 12.34 19.68
CA VAL A 125 11.98 13.55 19.08
C VAL A 125 11.03 13.14 17.96
N VAL A 126 9.83 13.72 17.90
CA VAL A 126 8.91 13.49 16.78
C VAL A 126 9.58 13.97 15.48
N PRO A 127 9.80 13.10 14.46
CA PRO A 127 10.42 13.53 13.21
C PRO A 127 9.57 14.62 12.54
N TRP A 128 10.22 15.61 11.93
CA TRP A 128 9.55 16.80 11.37
C TRP A 128 8.49 16.49 10.32
N PHE A 129 8.54 15.32 9.68
CA PHE A 129 7.56 14.86 8.68
C PHE A 129 6.37 14.11 9.27
N ILE A 130 6.31 13.93 10.60
CA ILE A 130 5.18 13.38 11.33
C ILE A 130 4.37 14.53 11.91
N THR A 131 3.14 14.70 11.43
CA THR A 131 2.23 15.77 11.88
C THR A 131 0.88 15.19 12.26
N GLN A 132 0.13 15.92 13.09
CA GLN A 132 -1.09 15.40 13.73
C GLN A 132 -2.14 14.91 12.71
N ASN A 133 -2.27 15.60 11.58
CA ASN A 133 -3.22 15.24 10.51
C ASN A 133 -2.51 14.80 9.22
N GLY A 134 -1.21 14.50 9.31
CA GLY A 134 -0.42 14.00 8.18
C GLY A 134 -0.45 12.47 8.13
N PRO A 135 -0.11 11.87 6.97
CA PRO A 135 -0.03 10.42 6.85
C PRO A 135 1.06 9.87 7.77
N ILE A 136 0.94 8.60 8.13
CA ILE A 136 2.07 7.88 8.71
C ILE A 136 3.12 7.69 7.63
N ARG A 137 4.38 7.88 8.02
CA ARG A 137 5.53 7.79 7.13
C ARG A 137 6.59 6.89 7.71
N GLU A 138 6.86 5.83 6.98
CA GLU A 138 8.09 5.05 7.12
C GLU A 138 9.22 5.81 6.40
N ALA A 139 10.37 5.96 7.05
CA ALA A 139 11.52 6.65 6.50
C ALA A 139 12.57 5.65 6.00
N ARG A 140 13.13 5.95 4.82
CA ARG A 140 14.28 5.22 4.27
C ARG A 140 15.34 6.22 3.84
N PHE A 141 16.60 5.90 4.10
CA PHE A 141 17.71 6.64 3.49
C PHE A 141 18.04 6.07 2.11
N LYS A 142 18.38 6.95 1.16
CA LYS A 142 18.84 6.55 -0.18
C LYS A 142 20.27 6.01 -0.10
N ARG A 143 21.10 6.63 0.74
CA ARG A 143 22.54 6.36 0.86
C ARG A 143 22.98 6.25 2.31
N ASN A 144 23.91 5.34 2.56
CA ASN A 144 24.67 5.25 3.79
C ASN A 144 25.68 6.40 3.88
N PRO A 145 26.23 6.72 5.08
CA PRO A 145 27.28 7.74 5.23
C PRO A 145 28.52 7.48 4.38
N ASN A 146 28.83 6.21 4.07
CA ASN A 146 29.94 5.82 3.21
C ASN A 146 29.62 5.92 1.69
N GLY A 147 28.46 6.44 1.31
CA GLY A 147 28.04 6.63 -0.08
C GLY A 147 27.42 5.40 -0.77
N THR A 148 27.42 4.23 -0.12
CA THR A 148 26.73 3.03 -0.64
C THR A 148 25.20 3.21 -0.57
N ASN A 149 24.45 2.42 -1.33
CA ASN A 149 23.00 2.45 -1.27
C ASN A 149 22.52 1.88 0.06
N ASP A 150 21.58 2.57 0.72
CA ASP A 150 21.01 2.15 2.01
C ASP A 150 19.70 1.38 1.77
N GLY A 151 18.62 2.01 1.27
CA GLY A 151 17.43 1.31 0.78
C GLY A 151 16.58 0.59 1.84
N GLY A 152 17.12 0.40 3.04
CA GLY A 152 16.45 -0.20 4.19
C GLY A 152 15.50 0.76 4.89
N VAL A 153 14.69 0.19 5.78
CA VAL A 153 13.82 0.94 6.69
C VAL A 153 14.63 1.45 7.86
N HIS A 154 14.50 2.74 8.16
CA HIS A 154 15.09 3.35 9.34
C HIS A 154 13.98 3.75 10.29
N ASN A 155 13.90 2.98 11.38
CA ASN A 155 12.81 3.14 12.33
C ASN A 155 12.83 4.53 12.97
N LEU A 156 11.64 5.09 13.15
CA LEU A 156 11.48 6.46 13.63
C LEU A 156 11.87 6.61 15.10
N PHE A 157 11.72 5.55 15.90
CA PHE A 157 11.87 5.61 17.35
C PHE A 157 12.80 4.51 17.86
N VAL A 158 13.36 4.75 19.05
CA VAL A 158 14.16 3.79 19.81
C VAL A 158 13.60 3.63 21.23
N ILE A 159 13.92 2.50 21.87
CA ILE A 159 13.44 2.18 23.23
C ILE A 159 14.24 2.89 24.34
N THR A 160 15.27 3.67 24.00
CA THR A 160 16.09 4.43 24.96
C THR A 160 15.24 5.30 25.88
N GLY A 161 15.43 5.10 27.19
CA GLY A 161 14.76 5.84 28.24
C GLY A 161 13.37 5.32 28.61
N ARG A 162 12.85 4.31 27.92
CA ARG A 162 11.57 3.70 28.31
C ARG A 162 11.68 2.97 29.64
N SER A 163 10.60 2.99 30.43
CA SER A 163 10.52 2.30 31.72
C SER A 163 10.52 0.78 31.60
N ASP A 164 10.07 0.24 30.47
CA ASP A 164 10.06 -1.20 30.15
C ASP A 164 11.32 -1.67 29.40
N ALA A 165 12.33 -0.81 29.26
CA ALA A 165 13.57 -1.07 28.53
C ALA A 165 14.82 -0.57 29.28
N ALA A 166 14.86 -0.78 30.60
CA ALA A 166 15.95 -0.30 31.44
C ALA A 166 17.31 -0.84 30.95
N GLY A 167 18.29 0.05 30.85
CA GLY A 167 19.65 -0.29 30.40
C GLY A 167 19.93 -0.03 28.91
N CYS A 168 18.89 0.13 28.07
CA CYS A 168 19.09 0.42 26.66
C CYS A 168 19.50 1.88 26.41
N ASN A 169 20.55 2.07 25.60
CA ASN A 169 21.07 3.39 25.25
C ASN A 169 21.56 3.45 23.79
N ILE A 170 20.62 3.56 22.86
CA ILE A 170 20.87 3.77 21.43
C ILE A 170 20.31 5.11 20.95
N ALA A 171 20.88 5.63 19.86
CA ALA A 171 20.46 6.90 19.27
C ALA A 171 19.31 6.71 18.26
N GLN A 172 18.34 7.62 18.32
CA GLN A 172 17.34 7.82 17.27
C GLN A 172 18.04 8.24 15.96
N PRO A 173 17.61 7.77 14.78
CA PRO A 173 18.16 8.24 13.51
C PRO A 173 18.02 9.75 13.32
N ASN A 174 19.02 10.38 12.70
CA ASN A 174 18.98 11.81 12.43
C ASN A 174 18.24 12.10 11.11
N PHE A 175 17.05 12.68 11.21
CA PHE A 175 16.22 13.03 10.06
C PHE A 175 16.40 14.48 9.55
N LEU A 176 17.33 15.24 10.12
CA LEU A 176 17.58 16.64 9.74
C LEU A 176 18.41 16.78 8.46
N PRO A 177 18.35 17.93 7.76
CA PRO A 177 17.54 19.13 8.07
C PRO A 177 16.03 18.92 7.88
N ALA A 178 15.23 19.69 8.61
CA ALA A 178 13.78 19.68 8.49
C ALA A 178 13.31 20.36 7.20
N GLY A 179 12.26 19.81 6.60
CA GLY A 179 11.61 20.37 5.41
C GLY A 179 10.14 20.70 5.65
N ASN A 180 9.41 20.95 4.57
CA ASN A 180 7.96 21.06 4.64
C ASN A 180 7.36 19.70 5.08
N PRO A 181 6.62 19.64 6.19
CA PRO A 181 6.19 18.36 6.77
C PRO A 181 5.29 17.52 5.86
N LEU A 182 4.49 18.16 5.01
CA LEU A 182 3.53 17.45 4.14
C LEU A 182 4.13 17.06 2.80
N SER A 183 5.05 17.85 2.29
CA SER A 183 5.53 17.70 0.91
C SER A 183 6.99 17.25 0.84
N ALA A 184 7.72 17.34 1.97
CA ALA A 184 9.14 17.03 2.19
C ALA A 184 10.16 17.97 1.55
N GLN A 185 9.72 18.98 0.79
CA GLN A 185 10.59 19.97 0.13
C GLN A 185 11.44 20.71 1.16
N GLY A 186 12.71 20.92 0.81
CA GLY A 186 13.68 21.63 1.65
C GLY A 186 14.23 20.82 2.83
N GLY A 187 13.74 19.60 3.05
CA GLY A 187 14.26 18.71 4.09
C GLY A 187 15.47 17.89 3.62
N ASN A 188 15.91 16.97 4.48
CA ASN A 188 17.02 16.07 4.18
C ASN A 188 16.80 15.34 2.83
N PRO A 189 17.63 15.61 1.80
CA PRO A 189 17.43 15.05 0.47
C PRO A 189 17.76 13.57 0.38
N ASN A 190 18.39 12.99 1.40
CA ASN A 190 18.70 11.58 1.50
C ASN A 190 17.50 10.74 1.98
N ILE A 191 16.39 11.35 2.40
CA ILE A 191 15.22 10.61 2.89
C ILE A 191 14.20 10.41 1.76
N ILE A 192 13.60 9.22 1.73
CA ILE A 192 12.37 8.94 0.99
C ILE A 192 11.35 8.32 1.93
N PHE A 193 10.07 8.54 1.62
CA PHE A 193 8.96 8.08 2.47
C PHE A 193 8.15 6.98 1.80
N ARG A 194 7.60 6.10 2.63
CA ARG A 194 6.50 5.18 2.30
C ARG A 194 5.36 5.40 3.28
N ILE A 195 4.15 5.07 2.83
CA ILE A 195 2.94 5.10 3.67
C ILE A 195 2.41 3.68 3.82
N PRO A 196 1.73 3.32 4.92
CA PRO A 196 1.12 2.01 5.09
C PRO A 196 0.17 1.68 3.93
N THR A 197 0.36 0.53 3.28
CA THR A 197 -0.56 0.05 2.25
C THR A 197 -1.79 -0.58 2.92
N PRO A 198 -3.02 -0.34 2.45
CA PRO A 198 -4.16 -1.13 2.92
C PRO A 198 -3.98 -2.60 2.55
N VAL A 199 -4.47 -3.49 3.41
CA VAL A 199 -4.41 -4.95 3.27
C VAL A 199 -5.79 -5.57 2.97
N PHE A 200 -6.80 -4.74 2.69
CA PHE A 200 -8.12 -5.19 2.25
C PHE A 200 -8.04 -6.05 0.99
N GLY A 201 -8.65 -7.24 1.02
CA GLY A 201 -8.68 -8.15 -0.12
C GLY A 201 -7.32 -8.77 -0.47
N ALA A 202 -6.29 -8.61 0.37
CA ALA A 202 -4.94 -9.05 0.04
C ALA A 202 -4.83 -10.58 -0.13
N GLY A 203 -5.68 -11.37 0.54
CA GLY A 203 -5.76 -12.82 0.30
C GLY A 203 -6.23 -13.20 -1.10
N LEU A 204 -7.12 -12.40 -1.71
CA LEU A 204 -7.52 -12.61 -3.11
C LEU A 204 -6.35 -12.34 -4.06
N ILE A 205 -5.53 -11.33 -3.75
CA ILE A 205 -4.30 -11.02 -4.51
C ILE A 205 -3.26 -12.14 -4.35
N GLU A 206 -3.10 -12.69 -3.14
CA GLU A 206 -2.24 -13.84 -2.89
C GLU A 206 -2.67 -15.06 -3.71
N ALA A 207 -3.98 -15.27 -3.84
CA ALA A 207 -4.56 -16.40 -4.56
C ALA A 207 -4.50 -16.30 -6.11
N ILE A 208 -4.04 -15.19 -6.68
CA ILE A 208 -3.80 -15.08 -8.14
C ILE A 208 -2.57 -15.93 -8.50
N SER A 209 -2.69 -16.88 -9.44
CA SER A 209 -1.53 -17.69 -9.82
C SER A 209 -0.46 -16.89 -10.56
N ASP A 210 0.81 -17.29 -10.40
CA ASP A 210 1.93 -16.73 -11.16
C ASP A 210 1.69 -16.87 -12.68
N SER A 211 1.09 -17.98 -13.12
CA SER A 211 0.73 -18.20 -14.52
C SER A 211 -0.27 -17.16 -15.04
N SER A 212 -1.28 -16.79 -14.24
CA SER A 212 -2.24 -15.75 -14.61
C SER A 212 -1.56 -14.39 -14.76
N ILE A 213 -0.63 -14.04 -13.85
CA ILE A 213 0.16 -12.80 -13.93
C ILE A 213 0.99 -12.78 -15.23
N LEU A 214 1.71 -13.87 -15.52
CA LEU A 214 2.55 -13.97 -16.71
C LEU A 214 1.75 -13.97 -18.02
N LEU A 215 0.59 -14.63 -18.04
CA LEU A 215 -0.33 -14.62 -19.18
C LEU A 215 -0.88 -13.21 -19.41
N ASN A 216 -1.34 -12.52 -18.36
CA ASN A 216 -1.82 -11.15 -18.46
C ASN A 216 -0.72 -10.19 -18.93
N MET A 217 0.54 -10.38 -18.48
CA MET A 217 1.66 -9.58 -18.97
C MET A 217 1.85 -9.74 -20.49
N LYS A 218 1.74 -10.96 -21.02
CA LYS A 218 1.90 -11.29 -22.44
C LYS A 218 0.67 -10.96 -23.30
N ALA A 219 -0.51 -10.85 -22.70
CA ALA A 219 -1.73 -10.48 -23.41
C ALA A 219 -1.59 -9.11 -24.08
N ASP A 220 -2.27 -8.91 -25.22
CA ASP A 220 -2.28 -7.65 -25.97
C ASP A 220 -0.89 -7.10 -26.34
N ALA A 221 0.11 -7.96 -26.54
CA ALA A 221 1.51 -7.56 -26.72
C ALA A 221 1.72 -6.49 -27.80
N SER A 222 1.08 -6.63 -28.97
CA SER A 222 1.18 -5.65 -30.06
C SER A 222 0.58 -4.29 -29.68
N LEU A 223 -0.53 -4.28 -28.96
CA LEU A 223 -1.18 -3.05 -28.50
C LEU A 223 -0.37 -2.36 -27.40
N LYS A 224 0.12 -3.14 -26.42
CA LYS A 224 1.06 -2.66 -25.40
C LYS A 224 2.31 -2.05 -26.02
N ALA A 225 2.92 -2.74 -26.99
CA ALA A 225 4.08 -2.22 -27.71
C ALA A 225 3.76 -0.92 -28.47
N GLY A 226 2.60 -0.84 -29.13
CA GLY A 226 2.14 0.38 -29.80
C GLY A 226 1.92 1.57 -28.85
N LEU A 227 1.65 1.30 -27.57
CA LEU A 227 1.53 2.31 -26.50
C LEU A 227 2.84 2.55 -25.73
N GLY A 228 3.93 1.87 -26.09
CA GLY A 228 5.20 1.93 -25.35
C GLY A 228 5.17 1.25 -23.97
N ILE A 229 4.17 0.42 -23.71
CA ILE A 229 4.01 -0.31 -22.45
C ILE A 229 4.93 -1.53 -22.43
N SER A 230 5.79 -1.60 -21.41
CA SER A 230 6.64 -2.74 -21.12
C SER A 230 6.81 -2.90 -19.61
N GLY A 231 7.20 -4.09 -19.14
CA GLY A 231 7.38 -4.36 -17.73
C GLY A 231 7.78 -5.80 -17.46
N HIS A 232 8.00 -6.12 -16.20
CA HIS A 232 8.29 -7.46 -15.71
C HIS A 232 7.70 -7.63 -14.30
N PRO A 233 7.37 -8.86 -13.86
CA PRO A 233 7.05 -9.11 -12.46
C PRO A 233 8.26 -8.77 -11.58
N ASN A 234 8.01 -8.30 -10.36
CA ASN A 234 9.08 -8.17 -9.39
C ASN A 234 9.45 -9.53 -8.81
N ALA A 235 10.73 -9.73 -8.52
CA ALA A 235 11.26 -10.89 -7.82
C ALA A 235 12.54 -10.50 -7.07
N HIS A 236 12.75 -11.08 -5.90
CA HIS A 236 13.75 -10.62 -4.93
C HIS A 236 15.20 -10.99 -5.35
N LEU A 237 16.01 -9.95 -5.57
CA LEU A 237 17.49 -9.82 -5.70
C LEU A 237 18.37 -11.09 -5.91
N SER A 238 18.97 -11.21 -7.09
CA SER A 238 20.44 -11.19 -7.32
C SER A 238 20.76 -11.23 -8.83
N GLY A 239 21.01 -10.08 -9.44
CA GLY A 239 21.78 -9.96 -10.71
C GLY A 239 21.30 -10.67 -11.98
N ASN A 240 20.25 -11.49 -11.95
CA ASN A 240 19.65 -12.21 -13.08
C ASN A 240 18.14 -12.23 -12.92
N ALA A 241 17.42 -12.22 -14.04
CA ALA A 241 15.98 -12.07 -14.11
C ALA A 241 15.20 -13.13 -13.29
N ASN A 242 14.82 -12.67 -12.10
CA ASN A 242 13.45 -12.61 -11.58
C ASN A 242 12.73 -13.90 -11.23
N ARG A 243 13.15 -14.49 -10.11
CA ARG A 243 12.55 -15.62 -9.40
C ARG A 243 12.91 -15.46 -7.90
N SER A 244 12.01 -15.74 -6.92
CA SER A 244 12.46 -15.94 -5.53
C SER A 244 13.74 -16.77 -5.52
N ALA A 245 14.78 -16.31 -4.83
CA ALA A 245 16.13 -16.87 -4.95
C ALA A 245 16.20 -18.39 -4.78
N ASN A 246 15.23 -18.97 -4.06
CA ASN A 246 15.15 -20.40 -3.78
C ASN A 246 14.17 -21.17 -4.69
N ASP A 247 12.99 -20.62 -4.99
CA ASP A 247 11.91 -21.39 -5.67
C ASP A 247 11.39 -20.73 -6.96
N GLY A 248 11.68 -19.46 -7.12
CA GLY A 248 11.37 -18.72 -8.31
C GLY A 248 9.94 -18.26 -8.54
N THR A 249 9.19 -18.14 -7.46
CA THR A 249 7.85 -17.54 -7.44
C THR A 249 7.87 -16.01 -7.57
N ILE A 250 6.74 -15.43 -7.99
CA ILE A 250 6.55 -13.97 -8.16
C ILE A 250 6.25 -13.30 -6.81
N THR A 251 6.96 -12.20 -6.52
CA THR A 251 6.70 -11.35 -5.35
C THR A 251 5.69 -10.24 -5.69
N ARG A 252 4.83 -9.86 -4.74
CA ARG A 252 3.62 -9.06 -4.99
C ARG A 252 3.14 -8.14 -3.86
N PHE A 253 3.71 -8.25 -2.65
CA PHE A 253 3.32 -7.43 -1.49
C PHE A 253 4.38 -6.41 -1.10
N GLY A 254 3.94 -5.25 -0.60
CA GLY A 254 4.76 -4.07 -0.31
C GLY A 254 4.92 -3.14 -1.51
N TRP A 255 5.39 -1.91 -1.28
CA TRP A 255 5.55 -0.87 -2.30
C TRP A 255 6.49 -1.24 -3.46
N LYS A 256 7.40 -2.17 -3.22
CA LYS A 256 8.31 -2.69 -4.23
C LYS A 256 7.98 -4.12 -4.60
N ALA A 257 6.83 -4.64 -4.18
CA ALA A 257 6.43 -6.03 -4.35
C ALA A 257 7.54 -6.98 -3.89
N GLN A 258 8.13 -6.76 -2.72
CA GLN A 258 9.28 -7.54 -2.24
C GLN A 258 8.89 -8.86 -1.56
N ASN A 259 7.65 -9.01 -1.10
CA ASN A 259 7.16 -10.22 -0.43
C ASN A 259 6.25 -11.05 -1.33
N LYS A 260 6.37 -12.37 -1.27
CA LYS A 260 5.58 -13.31 -2.10
C LYS A 260 4.26 -13.76 -1.48
N SER A 261 4.19 -13.81 -0.16
CA SER A 261 3.03 -14.27 0.61
C SER A 261 2.72 -13.30 1.73
N LEU A 262 1.48 -13.36 2.23
CA LEU A 262 1.02 -12.59 3.38
C LEU A 262 1.72 -13.00 4.66
N LEU A 263 2.13 -14.27 4.80
CA LEU A 263 2.91 -14.73 5.94
C LEU A 263 4.31 -14.08 5.94
N MET A 264 5.00 -14.06 4.80
CA MET A 264 6.29 -13.37 4.68
C MET A 264 6.13 -11.86 4.87
N PHE A 265 5.06 -11.27 4.32
CA PHE A 265 4.76 -9.84 4.48
C PHE A 265 4.48 -9.46 5.93
N ALA A 266 3.68 -10.26 6.66
CA ALA A 266 3.41 -10.05 8.08
C ALA A 266 4.69 -10.15 8.91
N ALA A 267 5.48 -11.20 8.67
CA ALA A 267 6.70 -11.45 9.41
C ALA A 267 7.79 -10.42 9.16
N GLU A 268 7.98 -9.98 7.91
CA GLU A 268 8.90 -8.88 7.61
C GLU A 268 8.40 -7.60 8.28
N ALA A 269 7.10 -7.27 8.18
CA ALA A 269 6.57 -6.06 8.79
C ALA A 269 6.72 -6.06 10.33
N TYR A 270 6.48 -7.18 11.00
CA TYR A 270 6.59 -7.26 12.46
C TYR A 270 8.02 -7.00 12.94
N ASN A 271 9.01 -7.56 12.24
CA ASN A 271 10.42 -7.32 12.52
C ASN A 271 10.91 -5.94 12.06
N VAL A 272 10.56 -5.52 10.85
CA VAL A 272 11.09 -4.30 10.24
C VAL A 272 10.43 -3.05 10.81
N GLU A 273 9.13 -3.08 11.05
CA GLU A 273 8.37 -1.92 11.50
C GLU A 273 8.31 -1.83 13.03
N MET A 274 8.20 -2.95 13.74
CA MET A 274 8.02 -2.98 15.20
C MET A 274 9.23 -3.55 15.94
N GLY A 275 10.22 -4.09 15.22
CA GLY A 275 11.41 -4.69 15.81
C GLY A 275 11.18 -6.09 16.39
N ILE A 276 9.98 -6.65 16.26
CA ILE A 276 9.62 -7.91 16.92
C ILE A 276 10.14 -9.08 16.11
N THR A 277 10.99 -9.88 16.73
CA THR A 277 11.58 -11.07 16.10
C THR A 277 10.55 -12.19 16.03
N ASN A 278 10.67 -13.04 15.01
CA ASN A 278 9.71 -14.12 14.78
C ASN A 278 10.37 -15.31 14.09
N GLN A 279 9.62 -16.39 13.89
CA GLN A 279 10.14 -17.63 13.30
C GLN A 279 10.73 -17.48 11.89
N LEU A 280 10.32 -16.46 11.11
CA LEU A 280 10.89 -16.18 9.79
C LEU A 280 12.03 -15.15 9.82
N PHE A 281 12.02 -14.25 10.81
CA PHE A 281 13.04 -13.23 11.05
C PHE A 281 13.50 -13.28 12.52
N PRO A 282 14.35 -14.26 12.88
CA PRO A 282 14.66 -14.55 14.28
C PRO A 282 15.74 -13.65 14.90
N GLN A 283 16.27 -12.69 14.13
CA GLN A 283 17.31 -11.76 14.58
C GLN A 283 16.74 -10.38 14.82
N GLU A 284 17.23 -9.78 15.89
CA GLU A 284 17.00 -8.38 16.20
C GLU A 284 17.62 -7.47 15.15
N ARG A 285 16.97 -6.34 14.89
CA ARG A 285 17.48 -5.37 13.92
C ARG A 285 18.59 -4.49 14.49
N ASP A 286 18.73 -4.46 15.81
CA ASP A 286 19.81 -3.80 16.54
C ASP A 286 20.18 -4.64 17.76
N GLU A 287 21.35 -5.27 17.73
CA GLU A 287 21.83 -6.17 18.78
C GLU A 287 22.70 -5.45 19.84
N THR A 288 22.54 -4.13 19.99
CA THR A 288 23.31 -3.36 20.98
C THR A 288 23.13 -3.96 22.39
N PRO A 289 24.23 -4.30 23.09
CA PRO A 289 24.15 -4.82 24.45
C PRO A 289 23.36 -3.90 25.38
N GLY A 290 22.47 -4.48 26.19
CA GLY A 290 21.56 -3.75 27.08
C GLY A 290 20.23 -3.32 26.43
N CYS A 291 20.05 -3.56 25.13
CA CYS A 291 18.78 -3.38 24.43
C CYS A 291 18.09 -4.70 24.07
N LEU A 292 18.73 -5.84 24.31
CA LEU A 292 18.18 -7.18 24.06
C LEU A 292 17.56 -7.74 25.35
N PHE A 293 16.27 -8.03 25.33
CA PHE A 293 15.53 -8.48 26.52
C PHE A 293 15.09 -9.93 26.47
N ASN A 294 14.99 -10.51 25.27
CA ASN A 294 14.58 -11.90 25.07
C ASN A 294 15.72 -12.73 24.49
N ALA A 295 15.79 -14.01 24.90
CA ALA A 295 16.85 -14.94 24.49
C ALA A 295 16.51 -15.74 23.23
N THR A 296 15.23 -15.74 22.84
CA THR A 296 14.67 -16.43 21.67
C THR A 296 13.80 -15.45 20.91
N PRO A 297 13.38 -15.78 19.68
CA PRO A 297 12.43 -14.95 18.97
C PRO A 297 11.18 -14.66 19.81
N ASP A 298 10.69 -13.43 19.72
CA ASP A 298 9.59 -12.90 20.53
C ASP A 298 8.26 -13.59 20.16
N ASP A 299 7.99 -13.69 18.85
CA ASP A 299 6.81 -14.33 18.31
C ASP A 299 7.12 -15.75 17.82
N THR A 300 6.52 -16.74 18.50
CA THR A 300 6.67 -18.16 18.18
C THR A 300 5.37 -18.92 18.44
N LEU A 301 5.24 -20.08 17.79
CA LEU A 301 4.22 -21.05 18.13
C LEU A 301 4.29 -21.42 19.61
N ASN A 302 3.17 -21.33 20.31
CA ASN A 302 3.08 -21.73 21.71
C ASN A 302 2.53 -23.15 21.80
N PHE A 303 3.39 -24.10 22.16
CA PHE A 303 3.05 -25.52 22.35
C PHE A 303 2.68 -25.87 23.80
N THR A 304 2.62 -24.89 24.71
CA THR A 304 2.29 -25.17 26.11
C THR A 304 0.85 -25.63 26.23
N THR A 305 0.63 -26.67 27.03
CA THR A 305 -0.72 -27.12 27.36
C THR A 305 -1.38 -26.08 28.26
N THR A 306 -2.56 -25.61 27.87
CA THR A 306 -3.38 -24.81 28.80
C THR A 306 -3.69 -25.69 30.00
N SER A 307 -3.53 -25.14 31.22
CA SER A 307 -3.75 -25.86 32.47
C SER A 307 -5.22 -26.27 32.69
N THR A 308 -6.12 -25.81 31.83
CA THR A 308 -7.52 -26.19 31.78
C THR A 308 -7.71 -27.45 30.93
N PRO A 309 -8.37 -28.51 31.45
CA PRO A 309 -8.75 -29.66 30.65
C PRO A 309 -9.82 -29.23 29.65
N THR A 310 -9.39 -28.78 28.48
CA THR A 310 -10.27 -28.59 27.34
C THR A 310 -10.48 -29.94 26.67
N SER A 311 -11.65 -30.18 26.10
CA SER A 311 -11.92 -31.38 25.29
C SER A 311 -11.13 -31.43 23.98
N ASN A 312 -10.26 -30.45 23.73
CA ASN A 312 -9.45 -30.34 22.53
C ASN A 312 -8.03 -30.87 22.82
N PRO A 313 -7.59 -31.96 22.18
CA PRO A 313 -6.25 -32.52 22.38
C PRO A 313 -5.13 -31.62 21.81
N ASN A 314 -5.46 -30.58 21.03
CA ASN A 314 -4.50 -29.67 20.42
C ASN A 314 -4.58 -28.27 21.08
N THR A 315 -3.64 -27.97 21.97
CA THR A 315 -3.56 -26.68 22.69
C THR A 315 -2.62 -25.68 22.02
N ALA A 316 -2.00 -26.04 20.89
CA ALA A 316 -1.05 -25.17 20.22
C ALA A 316 -1.72 -23.87 19.77
N VAL A 317 -1.11 -22.73 20.12
CA VAL A 317 -1.58 -21.40 19.74
C VAL A 317 -0.71 -20.90 18.59
N LEU A 318 -1.34 -20.36 17.54
CA LEU A 318 -0.65 -19.74 16.41
C LEU A 318 0.27 -18.62 16.88
N SER A 319 1.37 -18.46 16.14
CA SER A 319 2.19 -17.26 16.20
C SER A 319 1.39 -16.05 15.69
N ASP A 320 1.79 -14.86 16.11
CA ASP A 320 1.16 -13.62 15.67
C ASP A 320 1.33 -13.41 14.17
N ILE A 321 2.48 -13.75 13.58
CA ILE A 321 2.69 -13.64 12.13
C ILE A 321 1.71 -14.51 11.32
N GLU A 322 1.35 -15.69 11.83
CA GLU A 322 0.35 -16.56 11.21
C GLU A 322 -1.04 -15.98 11.37
N ALA A 323 -1.38 -15.52 12.57
CA ALA A 323 -2.67 -14.90 12.85
C ALA A 323 -2.88 -13.60 12.04
N PHE A 324 -1.85 -12.76 11.90
CA PHE A 324 -1.87 -11.58 11.03
C PHE A 324 -2.07 -11.96 9.57
N ALA A 325 -1.38 -13.00 9.10
CA ALA A 325 -1.55 -13.51 7.74
C ALA A 325 -2.98 -13.98 7.50
N ASP A 326 -3.57 -14.68 8.47
CA ASP A 326 -4.96 -15.16 8.42
C ASP A 326 -5.96 -14.00 8.40
N PHE A 327 -5.78 -12.99 9.25
CA PHE A 327 -6.56 -11.76 9.20
C PHE A 327 -6.50 -11.13 7.80
N MET A 328 -5.31 -10.86 7.27
CA MET A 328 -5.15 -10.23 5.95
C MET A 328 -5.68 -11.10 4.81
N ARG A 329 -5.53 -12.42 4.91
CA ARG A 329 -5.95 -13.37 3.88
C ARG A 329 -7.47 -13.45 3.81
N MET A 330 -8.14 -13.38 4.96
CA MET A 330 -9.59 -13.49 5.07
C MET A 330 -10.32 -12.13 5.08
N LEU A 331 -9.59 -11.02 5.04
CA LEU A 331 -10.13 -9.67 4.99
C LEU A 331 -10.71 -9.32 3.60
N ALA A 332 -11.97 -8.91 3.56
CA ALA A 332 -12.64 -8.56 2.29
C ALA A 332 -12.06 -7.27 1.65
N PRO A 333 -12.12 -7.16 0.31
CA PRO A 333 -11.88 -5.89 -0.35
C PRO A 333 -12.94 -4.85 0.07
N PRO A 334 -12.65 -3.54 -0.02
CA PRO A 334 -13.64 -2.52 0.28
C PRO A 334 -14.82 -2.63 -0.70
N THR A 335 -16.03 -2.42 -0.20
CA THR A 335 -17.24 -2.35 -1.02
C THR A 335 -17.11 -1.18 -1.99
N PRO A 336 -17.19 -1.40 -3.32
CA PRO A 336 -17.12 -0.32 -4.28
C PRO A 336 -18.19 0.76 -4.07
N ALA A 337 -17.92 1.98 -4.53
CA ALA A 337 -18.98 2.98 -4.63
C ALA A 337 -20.06 2.51 -5.62
N PRO A 338 -21.35 2.83 -5.39
CA PRO A 338 -22.38 2.57 -6.38
C PRO A 338 -22.03 3.20 -7.73
N GLY A 339 -22.28 2.47 -8.81
CA GLY A 339 -22.06 2.98 -10.16
C GLY A 339 -22.94 4.21 -10.42
N THR A 340 -22.35 5.23 -11.02
CA THR A 340 -23.04 6.41 -11.55
C THR A 340 -22.79 6.51 -13.06
N PRO A 341 -23.58 7.29 -13.81
CA PRO A 341 -23.28 7.56 -15.21
C PRO A 341 -21.86 8.10 -15.42
N SER A 342 -21.36 8.91 -14.47
CA SER A 342 -20.00 9.44 -14.50
C SER A 342 -18.94 8.34 -14.35
N THR A 343 -19.09 7.43 -13.38
CA THR A 343 -18.11 6.34 -13.19
C THR A 343 -18.12 5.33 -14.33
N VAL A 344 -19.29 5.08 -14.95
CA VAL A 344 -19.40 4.22 -16.14
C VAL A 344 -18.66 4.86 -17.31
N ASN A 345 -18.90 6.15 -17.58
CA ASN A 345 -18.17 6.89 -18.61
C ASN A 345 -16.66 6.91 -18.33
N GLY A 346 -16.26 7.11 -17.07
CA GLY A 346 -14.87 7.04 -16.62
C GLY A 346 -14.22 5.69 -16.93
N ARG A 347 -14.90 4.58 -16.64
CA ARG A 347 -14.43 3.22 -16.99
C ARG A 347 -14.23 3.06 -18.49
N THR A 348 -15.16 3.55 -19.32
CA THR A 348 -15.03 3.50 -20.79
C THR A 348 -13.82 4.30 -21.27
N ILE A 349 -13.62 5.51 -20.74
CA ILE A 349 -12.46 6.35 -21.09
C ILE A 349 -11.15 5.69 -20.65
N PHE A 350 -11.10 5.13 -19.44
CA PHE A 350 -9.93 4.42 -18.90
C PHE A 350 -9.50 3.26 -19.81
N ALA A 351 -10.46 2.48 -20.31
CA ALA A 351 -10.18 1.43 -21.29
C ALA A 351 -9.74 2.02 -22.64
N LYS A 352 -10.43 3.03 -23.15
CA LYS A 352 -10.14 3.65 -24.45
C LYS A 352 -8.75 4.27 -24.54
N ILE A 353 -8.26 4.85 -23.44
CA ILE A 353 -6.90 5.43 -23.35
C ILE A 353 -5.82 4.34 -23.20
N GLY A 354 -6.21 3.10 -22.89
CA GLY A 354 -5.30 1.97 -22.74
C GLY A 354 -4.78 1.77 -21.32
N CYS A 355 -5.32 2.46 -20.31
CA CYS A 355 -4.89 2.32 -18.92
C CYS A 355 -5.05 0.88 -18.42
N VAL A 356 -6.03 0.14 -18.96
CA VAL A 356 -6.30 -1.28 -18.64
C VAL A 356 -5.16 -2.23 -19.00
N HIS A 357 -4.21 -1.82 -19.86
CA HIS A 357 -3.07 -2.65 -20.24
C HIS A 357 -1.96 -2.67 -19.19
N CYS A 358 -1.97 -1.72 -18.24
CA CYS A 358 -1.14 -1.75 -17.02
C CYS A 358 -1.98 -2.02 -15.76
N HIS A 359 -3.20 -1.46 -15.70
CA HIS A 359 -4.15 -1.60 -14.61
C HIS A 359 -5.27 -2.57 -15.00
N THR A 360 -4.94 -3.86 -15.02
CA THR A 360 -5.86 -4.94 -15.41
C THR A 360 -7.12 -4.90 -14.54
N PRO A 361 -8.33 -4.78 -15.10
CA PRO A 361 -9.55 -4.58 -14.31
C PRO A 361 -9.90 -5.73 -13.36
N SER A 362 -9.56 -6.97 -13.74
CA SER A 362 -9.86 -8.13 -12.92
C SER A 362 -8.99 -9.33 -13.21
N PHE A 363 -8.82 -10.17 -12.19
CA PHE A 363 -8.30 -11.54 -12.31
C PHE A 363 -9.31 -12.56 -11.79
N THR A 364 -9.08 -13.83 -12.10
CA THR A 364 -9.71 -14.94 -11.38
C THR A 364 -8.64 -15.60 -10.51
N THR A 365 -8.95 -15.84 -9.24
CA THR A 365 -8.04 -16.54 -8.33
C THR A 365 -7.89 -18.01 -8.73
N GLY A 366 -6.73 -18.60 -8.42
CA GLY A 366 -6.52 -20.03 -8.49
C GLY A 366 -7.22 -20.76 -7.34
N LYS A 367 -6.92 -22.05 -7.20
CA LYS A 367 -7.31 -22.81 -6.00
C LYS A 367 -6.28 -22.56 -4.90
N ILE A 368 -6.75 -22.19 -3.71
CA ILE A 368 -5.90 -22.02 -2.53
C ILE A 368 -6.44 -22.86 -1.38
N ALA A 369 -5.55 -23.56 -0.68
CA ALA A 369 -5.88 -24.37 0.48
C ALA A 369 -6.24 -23.48 1.68
N SER A 370 -7.19 -23.94 2.48
CA SER A 370 -7.47 -23.42 3.83
C SER A 370 -7.81 -24.60 4.71
N GLY A 371 -6.87 -25.01 5.56
CA GLY A 371 -6.96 -26.22 6.39
C GLY A 371 -6.86 -27.57 5.65
N SER A 372 -6.88 -27.60 4.31
CA SER A 372 -6.80 -28.84 3.51
C SER A 372 -6.15 -28.63 2.15
N SER A 373 -5.25 -29.54 1.76
CA SER A 373 -4.61 -29.54 0.44
C SER A 373 -5.53 -30.07 -0.68
N THR A 374 -6.64 -30.72 -0.34
CA THR A 374 -7.58 -31.32 -1.30
C THR A 374 -8.91 -30.58 -1.36
N ASN A 375 -9.27 -29.85 -0.30
CA ASN A 375 -10.50 -29.07 -0.21
C ASN A 375 -10.14 -27.58 -0.21
N PRO A 376 -10.09 -26.93 -1.38
CA PRO A 376 -9.70 -25.53 -1.48
C PRO A 376 -10.74 -24.61 -0.81
N SER A 377 -10.29 -23.47 -0.28
CA SER A 377 -11.16 -22.48 0.35
C SER A 377 -12.18 -21.94 -0.65
N ALA A 378 -13.46 -22.05 -0.34
CA ALA A 378 -14.52 -21.53 -1.19
C ALA A 378 -14.47 -20.00 -1.28
N ALA A 379 -14.13 -19.31 -0.18
CA ALA A 379 -14.09 -17.86 -0.10
C ALA A 379 -12.95 -17.22 -0.91
N LEU A 380 -11.89 -17.99 -1.20
CA LEU A 380 -10.70 -17.48 -1.88
C LEU A 380 -10.48 -18.09 -3.27
N SER A 381 -11.02 -19.29 -3.52
CA SER A 381 -10.75 -20.02 -4.76
C SER A 381 -11.77 -19.74 -5.85
N ASN A 382 -11.29 -19.61 -7.09
CA ASN A 382 -12.10 -19.29 -8.28
C ASN A 382 -12.96 -18.02 -8.13
N GLN A 383 -12.46 -17.06 -7.35
CA GLN A 383 -13.10 -15.78 -7.09
C GLN A 383 -12.69 -14.76 -8.16
N THR A 384 -13.61 -13.87 -8.51
CA THR A 384 -13.26 -12.69 -9.31
C THR A 384 -12.63 -11.64 -8.40
N VAL A 385 -11.40 -11.25 -8.72
CA VAL A 385 -10.67 -10.17 -8.04
C VAL A 385 -10.77 -8.93 -8.90
N ASN A 386 -11.54 -7.94 -8.47
CA ASN A 386 -11.60 -6.64 -9.13
C ASN A 386 -10.44 -5.76 -8.61
N LEU A 387 -9.58 -5.26 -9.50
CA LEU A 387 -8.39 -4.48 -9.16
C LEU A 387 -8.58 -2.97 -9.34
#